data_AF-A0A940NVH9-F1
#
_entry.id   AF-A0A940NVH9-F1
#
_cell.length_a   1.000
_cell.length_b   1.000
_cell.length_c   1.000
_cell.angle_alpha   90.00
_cell.angle_beta   90.00
_cell.angle_gamma   90.00
#
_symmetry.space_group_name_H-M   'P 1'
#
loop_
_entity.id
_entity.type
_entity.pdbx_description
1 polymer ?
#
loop_
_entity_poly.entity_id
_entity_poly.type
_entity_poly.pdbx_seq_one_letter_code
_entity_poly.pdbx_strand_id
1 'polypeptide(L)'
;LRAGAKQLCGGLTSLQDGLRAADSGAAALTNGMAALDQGSTALAEGAGQLSGAAAKLSSGANSLTAGTQALDNGITAFSAGSNQLFGSFGALIKGIQALSAGSKDLNGGLTQLSAGSGDLQLGLGSLYDGSAALGGGITQLYTGVCTLDGGMQQLLDGSSQLSGGAHTLYTSLQTLSGGASSLAEGADSLWQGIDALKTGSSDLLKGEGKLESGAKTLNDGMQKFRREGIDKISKAADETLPGLTDRLKALREAARNYNSYSGISKDMEGTVKFIYVFDGTDE
;
A
#
# COMPACT_ATOMS: atom_id res chain seq x y z
N LEU A 1 -105.28 121.87 127.62
CA LEU A 1 -105.71 121.16 126.40
C LEU A 1 -104.91 121.53 125.13
N ARG A 2 -104.73 122.82 124.76
CA ARG A 2 -104.00 123.21 123.52
C ARG A 2 -102.50 122.84 123.43
N ALA A 3 -101.72 122.91 124.52
CA ALA A 3 -100.27 122.63 124.50
C ALA A 3 -99.94 121.11 124.40
N GLY A 4 -100.68 120.28 125.14
CA GLY A 4 -100.55 118.82 125.05
C GLY A 4 -100.93 118.27 123.67
N ALA A 5 -101.91 118.88 122.99
CA ALA A 5 -102.25 118.54 121.61
C ALA A 5 -101.13 118.85 120.61
N LYS A 6 -100.36 119.93 120.83
CA LYS A 6 -99.23 120.33 119.97
C LYS A 6 -98.02 119.41 120.13
N GLN A 7 -97.75 119.00 121.36
CA GLN A 7 -96.68 118.05 121.70
C GLN A 7 -97.01 116.63 121.21
N LEU A 8 -98.28 116.22 121.31
CA LEU A 8 -98.80 115.00 120.70
C LEU A 8 -98.71 115.05 119.17
N CYS A 9 -99.05 116.18 118.54
CA CYS A 9 -98.84 116.36 117.10
C CYS A 9 -97.37 116.19 116.71
N GLY A 10 -96.43 116.84 117.40
CA GLY A 10 -95.00 116.71 117.10
C GLY A 10 -94.44 115.30 117.34
N GLY A 11 -94.91 114.62 118.39
CA GLY A 11 -94.58 113.22 118.66
C GLY A 11 -95.16 112.25 117.62
N LEU A 12 -96.40 112.47 117.18
CA LEU A 12 -97.03 111.72 116.08
C LEU A 12 -96.31 111.97 114.75
N THR A 13 -95.87 113.20 114.46
CA THR A 13 -95.07 113.50 113.27
C THR A 13 -93.70 112.80 113.33
N SER A 14 -93.01 112.84 114.48
CA SER A 14 -91.71 112.15 114.63
C SER A 14 -91.84 110.63 114.51
N LEU A 15 -92.91 110.05 115.06
CA LEU A 15 -93.23 108.64 114.90
C LEU A 15 -93.56 108.32 113.43
N GLN A 16 -94.34 109.17 112.78
CA GLN A 16 -94.66 109.02 111.35
C GLN A 16 -93.40 109.05 110.48
N ASP A 17 -92.47 109.97 110.77
CA ASP A 17 -91.21 110.07 110.03
C ASP A 17 -90.25 108.92 110.34
N GLY A 18 -90.20 108.46 111.60
CA GLY A 18 -89.48 107.25 111.98
C GLY A 18 -90.04 105.99 111.33
N LEU A 19 -91.37 105.88 111.22
CA LEU A 19 -92.04 104.77 110.54
C LEU A 19 -91.78 104.82 109.02
N ARG A 20 -91.77 106.01 108.42
CA ARG A 20 -91.35 106.21 107.02
C ARG A 20 -89.88 105.85 106.78
N ALA A 21 -88.99 106.22 107.71
CA ALA A 21 -87.57 105.87 107.63
C ALA A 21 -87.34 104.37 107.80
N ALA A 22 -88.07 103.72 108.70
CA ALA A 22 -88.05 102.27 108.87
C ALA A 22 -88.60 101.53 107.63
N ASP A 23 -89.69 102.02 107.05
CA ASP A 23 -90.27 101.53 105.79
C ASP A 23 -89.27 101.68 104.62
N SER A 24 -88.64 102.86 104.50
CA SER A 24 -87.55 103.11 103.57
C SER A 24 -86.35 102.17 103.77
N GLY A 25 -85.95 101.92 105.03
CA GLY A 25 -84.86 101.00 105.37
C GLY A 25 -85.21 99.55 105.07
N ALA A 26 -86.44 99.12 105.34
CA ALA A 26 -86.95 97.80 105.00
C ALA A 26 -87.01 97.60 103.48
N ALA A 27 -87.43 98.61 102.73
CA ALA A 27 -87.39 98.61 101.27
C ALA A 27 -85.95 98.52 100.73
N ALA A 28 -85.01 99.28 101.30
CA ALA A 28 -83.60 99.22 100.93
C ALA A 28 -82.96 97.85 101.22
N LEU A 29 -83.28 97.23 102.38
CA LEU A 29 -82.82 95.88 102.72
C LEU A 29 -83.41 94.83 101.77
N THR A 30 -84.71 94.93 101.46
CA THR A 30 -85.37 94.04 100.50
C THR A 30 -84.71 94.11 99.12
N ASN A 31 -84.41 95.32 98.64
CA ASN A 31 -83.67 95.53 97.40
C ASN A 31 -82.24 94.97 97.47
N GLY A 32 -81.55 95.15 98.60
CA GLY A 32 -80.22 94.61 98.84
C GLY A 32 -80.19 93.08 98.85
N MET A 33 -81.17 92.43 99.48
CA MET A 33 -81.33 90.97 99.47
C MET A 33 -81.63 90.45 98.06
N ALA A 34 -82.51 91.13 97.31
CA ALA A 34 -82.78 90.78 95.92
C ALA A 34 -81.53 90.90 95.03
N ALA A 35 -80.71 91.94 95.23
CA ALA A 35 -79.45 92.11 94.53
C ALA A 35 -78.42 91.02 94.90
N LEU A 36 -78.35 90.63 96.19
CA LEU A 36 -77.49 89.54 96.66
C LEU A 36 -77.91 88.18 96.08
N ASP A 37 -79.22 87.91 96.02
CA ASP A 37 -79.78 86.69 95.43
C ASP A 37 -79.47 86.60 93.93
N GLN A 38 -79.66 87.69 93.19
CA GLN A 38 -79.26 87.79 91.78
C GLN A 38 -77.74 87.59 91.61
N GLY A 39 -76.92 88.21 92.46
CA GLY A 39 -75.46 88.05 92.44
C GLY A 39 -75.02 86.62 92.74
N SER A 40 -75.69 85.95 93.69
CA SER A 40 -75.43 84.55 94.06
C SER A 40 -75.81 83.59 92.94
N THR A 41 -76.95 83.85 92.27
CA THR A 41 -77.39 83.11 91.09
C THR A 41 -76.39 83.27 89.95
N ALA A 42 -75.97 84.50 89.64
CA ALA A 42 -74.98 84.77 88.60
C ALA A 42 -73.61 84.10 88.90
N LEU A 43 -73.17 84.09 90.17
CA LEU A 43 -71.96 83.40 90.58
C LEU A 43 -72.08 81.88 90.41
N ALA A 44 -73.22 81.29 90.78
CA ALA A 44 -73.48 79.86 90.60
C ALA A 44 -73.48 79.47 89.12
N GLU A 45 -74.10 80.27 88.26
CA GLU A 45 -74.07 80.09 86.80
C GLU A 45 -72.64 80.20 86.26
N GLY A 46 -71.88 81.21 86.69
CA GLY A 46 -70.47 81.38 86.31
C GLY A 46 -69.59 80.20 86.74
N ALA A 47 -69.79 79.68 87.95
CA ALA A 47 -69.09 78.50 88.45
C ALA A 47 -69.46 77.24 87.64
N GLY A 48 -70.74 77.10 87.26
CA GLY A 48 -71.20 76.04 86.36
C GLY A 48 -70.55 76.11 84.98
N GLN A 49 -70.46 77.30 84.39
CA GLN A 49 -69.77 77.52 83.12
C GLN A 49 -68.27 77.19 83.21
N LEU A 50 -67.59 77.62 84.28
CA LEU A 50 -66.19 77.32 84.51
C LEU A 50 -65.94 75.81 84.65
N SER A 51 -66.80 75.12 85.41
CA SER A 51 -66.74 73.65 85.56
C SER A 51 -66.91 72.96 84.20
N GLY A 52 -67.87 73.39 83.39
CA GLY A 52 -68.06 72.87 82.03
C GLY A 52 -66.87 73.13 81.11
N ALA A 53 -66.26 74.32 81.21
CA ALA A 53 -65.04 74.65 80.48
C ALA A 53 -63.84 73.78 80.92
N ALA A 54 -63.68 73.56 82.23
CA ALA A 54 -62.63 72.70 82.77
C ALA A 54 -62.79 71.24 82.34
N ALA A 55 -64.02 70.72 82.30
CA ALA A 55 -64.32 69.39 81.79
C ALA A 55 -63.95 69.26 80.30
N LYS A 56 -64.31 70.24 79.46
CA LYS A 56 -63.92 70.28 78.04
C LYS A 56 -62.41 70.33 77.86
N LEU A 57 -61.71 71.13 78.67
CA LEU A 57 -60.24 71.21 78.64
C LEU A 57 -59.61 69.87 79.00
N SER A 58 -60.11 69.21 80.05
CA SER A 58 -59.64 67.87 80.46
C SER A 58 -59.85 66.83 79.35
N SER A 59 -61.03 66.81 78.72
CA SER A 59 -61.28 65.95 77.55
C SER A 59 -60.34 66.26 76.38
N GLY A 60 -60.09 67.55 76.10
CA GLY A 60 -59.14 67.98 75.07
C GLY A 60 -57.71 67.52 75.37
N ALA A 61 -57.26 67.62 76.62
CA ALA A 61 -55.95 67.14 77.06
C ALA A 61 -55.82 65.62 76.92
N ASN A 62 -56.87 64.86 77.26
CA ASN A 62 -56.88 63.40 77.06
C ASN A 62 -56.80 63.03 75.58
N SER A 63 -57.54 63.72 74.71
CA SER A 63 -57.46 63.53 73.25
C SER A 63 -56.07 63.87 72.69
N LEU A 64 -55.43 64.92 73.19
CA LEU A 64 -54.07 65.29 72.81
C LEU A 64 -53.06 64.21 73.23
N THR A 65 -53.18 63.68 74.46
CA THR A 65 -52.35 62.56 74.94
C THR A 65 -52.54 61.32 74.06
N ALA A 66 -53.78 60.96 73.72
CA ALA A 66 -54.04 59.83 72.81
C ALA A 66 -53.45 60.08 71.40
N GLY A 67 -53.59 61.30 70.88
CA GLY A 67 -53.03 61.67 69.57
C GLY A 67 -51.50 61.63 69.54
N THR A 68 -50.84 62.11 70.60
CA THR A 68 -49.37 62.06 70.71
C THR A 68 -48.85 60.63 70.87
N GLN A 69 -49.56 59.77 71.60
CA GLN A 69 -49.22 58.35 71.68
C GLN A 69 -49.42 57.62 70.35
N ALA A 70 -50.48 57.94 69.60
CA ALA A 70 -50.69 57.41 68.27
C ALA A 70 -49.58 57.85 67.30
N LEU A 71 -49.14 59.11 67.39
CA LEU A 71 -48.03 59.63 66.61
C LEU A 71 -46.70 58.92 66.94
N ASP A 72 -46.41 58.72 68.23
CA ASP A 72 -45.21 58.01 68.68
C ASP A 72 -45.16 56.56 68.17
N ASN A 73 -46.29 55.85 68.25
CA ASN A 73 -46.44 54.52 67.68
C ASN A 73 -46.22 54.54 66.15
N GLY A 74 -46.75 55.55 65.45
CA GLY A 74 -46.56 55.73 64.01
C GLY A 74 -45.10 55.97 63.63
N ILE A 75 -44.38 56.81 64.38
CA ILE A 75 -42.95 57.07 64.18
C ILE A 75 -42.13 55.80 64.42
N THR A 76 -42.45 55.04 65.46
CA THR A 76 -41.78 53.77 65.77
C THR A 76 -41.98 52.75 64.65
N ALA A 77 -43.21 52.59 64.15
CA ALA A 77 -43.52 51.70 63.03
C ALA A 77 -42.80 52.13 61.74
N PHE A 78 -42.78 53.44 61.44
CA PHE A 78 -42.06 53.98 60.29
C PHE A 78 -40.55 53.75 60.37
N SER A 79 -39.95 53.93 61.55
CA SER A 79 -38.53 53.67 61.79
C SER A 79 -38.20 52.19 61.59
N ALA A 80 -39.01 51.28 62.13
CA ALA A 80 -38.86 49.85 61.94
C ALA A 80 -38.95 49.45 60.45
N GLY A 81 -39.96 49.97 59.74
CA GLY A 81 -40.12 49.75 58.30
C GLY A 81 -38.95 50.29 57.47
N SER A 82 -38.43 51.46 57.84
CA SER A 82 -37.24 52.05 57.19
C SER A 82 -35.98 51.22 57.39
N ASN A 83 -35.76 50.69 58.60
CA ASN A 83 -34.65 49.79 58.89
C ASN A 83 -34.76 48.46 58.13
N GLN A 84 -35.97 47.90 58.03
CA GLN A 84 -36.22 46.69 57.24
C GLN A 84 -35.94 46.92 55.74
N LEU A 85 -36.37 48.07 55.21
CA LEU A 85 -36.11 48.46 53.84
C LEU A 85 -34.60 48.61 53.58
N PHE A 86 -33.88 49.27 54.48
CA PHE A 86 -32.42 49.41 54.39
C PHE A 86 -31.71 48.04 54.39
N GLY A 87 -32.13 47.12 55.27
CA GLY A 87 -31.61 45.75 55.27
C GLY A 87 -31.88 45.00 53.96
N SER A 88 -33.07 45.19 53.38
CA SER A 88 -33.46 44.60 52.09
C SER A 88 -32.61 45.14 50.93
N PHE A 89 -32.27 46.44 50.94
CA PHE A 89 -31.33 47.01 49.97
C PHE A 89 -29.93 46.39 50.10
N GLY A 90 -29.46 46.13 51.32
CA GLY A 90 -28.21 45.42 51.55
C GLY A 90 -28.19 44.02 50.94
N ALA A 91 -29.28 43.27 51.08
CA ALA A 91 -29.44 41.95 50.46
C ALA A 91 -29.49 42.04 48.92
N LEU A 92 -30.21 43.03 48.37
CA LEU A 92 -30.28 43.27 46.93
C LEU A 92 -28.90 43.58 46.33
N ILE A 93 -28.12 44.44 46.97
CA ILE A 93 -26.76 44.78 46.52
C ILE A 93 -25.87 43.53 46.47
N LYS A 94 -25.92 42.68 47.51
CA LYS A 94 -25.19 41.40 47.52
C LYS A 94 -25.65 40.48 46.38
N GLY A 95 -26.94 40.41 46.11
CA GLY A 95 -27.50 39.63 44.99
C GLY A 95 -27.00 40.13 43.63
N ILE A 96 -26.96 41.45 43.42
CA ILE A 96 -26.44 42.07 42.19
C ILE A 96 -24.93 41.80 42.03
N GLN A 97 -24.16 41.88 43.12
CA GLN A 97 -22.73 41.56 43.11
C GLN A 97 -22.48 40.09 42.76
N ALA A 98 -23.25 39.17 43.35
CA ALA A 98 -23.17 37.74 43.03
C ALA A 98 -23.53 37.45 41.57
N LEU A 99 -24.60 38.08 41.05
CA LEU A 99 -24.98 37.97 39.65
C LEU A 99 -23.88 38.51 38.71
N SER A 100 -23.25 39.64 39.06
CA SER A 100 -22.14 40.20 38.29
C SER A 100 -20.92 39.27 38.28
N ALA A 101 -20.58 38.67 39.41
CA ALA A 101 -19.50 37.68 39.50
C ALA A 101 -19.81 36.44 38.65
N GLY A 102 -21.00 35.85 38.81
CA GLY A 102 -21.42 34.70 38.00
C GLY A 102 -21.48 35.00 36.50
N SER A 103 -21.82 36.23 36.10
CA SER A 103 -21.77 36.64 34.69
C SER A 103 -20.34 36.71 34.14
N LYS A 104 -19.36 37.14 34.96
CA LYS A 104 -17.94 37.13 34.59
C LYS A 104 -17.41 35.70 34.45
N ASP A 105 -17.78 34.83 35.38
CA ASP A 105 -17.40 33.41 35.35
C ASP A 105 -17.97 32.72 34.11
N LEU A 106 -19.24 32.98 33.79
CA LEU A 106 -19.88 32.47 32.57
C LEU A 106 -19.15 32.96 31.31
N ASN A 107 -18.80 34.25 31.24
CA ASN A 107 -18.04 34.80 30.11
C ASN A 107 -16.65 34.16 29.98
N GLY A 108 -15.98 33.89 31.11
CA GLY A 108 -14.72 33.14 31.15
C GLY A 108 -14.90 31.72 30.61
N GLY A 109 -15.93 31.00 31.04
CA GLY A 109 -16.27 29.67 30.54
C GLY A 109 -16.57 29.64 29.05
N LEU A 110 -17.32 30.62 28.53
CA LEU A 110 -17.60 30.74 27.09
C LEU A 110 -16.34 31.03 26.27
N THR A 111 -15.41 31.82 26.81
CA THR A 111 -14.12 32.08 26.16
C THR A 111 -13.27 30.80 26.08
N GLN A 112 -13.22 30.03 27.17
CA GLN A 112 -12.52 28.73 27.19
C GLN A 112 -13.16 27.73 26.22
N LEU A 113 -14.49 27.66 26.17
CA LEU A 113 -15.22 26.80 25.23
C LEU A 113 -14.92 27.18 23.77
N SER A 114 -14.88 28.48 23.47
CA SER A 114 -14.52 28.97 22.13
C SER A 114 -13.09 28.60 21.76
N ALA A 115 -12.13 28.75 22.68
CA ALA A 115 -10.74 28.36 22.46
C ALA A 115 -10.62 26.84 22.20
N GLY A 116 -11.22 26.02 23.07
CA GLY A 116 -11.23 24.56 22.90
C GLY A 116 -11.92 24.09 21.63
N SER A 117 -12.94 24.81 21.15
CA SER A 117 -13.57 24.54 19.85
C SER A 117 -12.63 24.85 18.67
N GLY A 118 -11.83 25.91 18.77
CA GLY A 118 -10.78 26.25 17.82
C GLY A 118 -9.68 25.19 17.78
N ASP A 119 -9.21 24.74 18.95
CA ASP A 119 -8.22 23.68 19.06
C ASP A 119 -8.73 22.36 18.46
N LEU A 120 -9.99 22.00 18.71
CA LEU A 120 -10.63 20.83 18.11
C LEU A 120 -10.68 20.92 16.58
N GLN A 121 -11.03 22.09 16.04
CA GLN A 121 -11.05 22.31 14.59
C GLN A 121 -9.66 22.13 13.96
N LEU A 122 -8.61 22.67 14.59
CA LEU A 122 -7.22 22.48 14.14
C LEU A 122 -6.77 21.01 14.23
N GLY A 123 -7.16 20.32 15.30
CA GLY A 123 -6.91 18.89 15.47
C GLY A 123 -7.58 18.05 14.39
N LEU A 124 -8.83 18.35 14.03
CA LEU A 124 -9.56 17.69 12.95
C LEU A 124 -8.92 17.95 11.58
N GLY A 125 -8.43 19.17 11.32
CA GLY A 125 -7.66 19.49 10.12
C GLY A 125 -6.38 18.66 10.02
N SER A 126 -5.62 18.57 11.11
CA SER A 126 -4.40 17.77 11.17
C SER A 126 -4.67 16.27 10.94
N LEU A 127 -5.77 15.75 11.50
CA LEU A 127 -6.20 14.36 11.30
C LEU A 127 -6.59 14.09 9.84
N TYR A 128 -7.27 15.05 9.19
CA TYR A 128 -7.62 14.96 7.78
C TYR A 128 -6.37 14.88 6.90
N ASP A 129 -5.41 15.80 7.11
CA ASP A 129 -4.15 15.83 6.35
C ASP A 129 -3.34 14.54 6.57
N GLY A 130 -3.25 14.06 7.81
CA GLY A 130 -2.60 12.78 8.13
C GLY A 130 -3.27 11.59 7.45
N SER A 131 -4.60 11.58 7.38
CA SER A 131 -5.36 10.53 6.70
C SER A 131 -5.15 10.56 5.18
N ALA A 132 -5.09 11.75 4.59
CA ALA A 132 -4.79 11.92 3.17
C ALA A 132 -3.35 11.47 2.84
N ALA A 133 -2.38 11.82 3.69
CA ALA A 133 -1.00 11.36 3.54
C ALA A 133 -0.87 9.84 3.65
N LEU A 134 -1.59 9.22 4.60
CA LEU A 134 -1.66 7.77 4.71
C LEU A 134 -2.26 7.12 3.46
N GLY A 135 -3.35 7.69 2.92
CA GLY A 135 -3.95 7.25 1.66
C GLY A 135 -2.95 7.28 0.50
N GLY A 136 -2.19 8.38 0.37
CA GLY A 136 -1.12 8.50 -0.63
C GLY A 136 -0.01 7.47 -0.44
N GLY A 137 0.41 7.20 0.80
CA GLY A 137 1.40 6.18 1.12
C GLY A 137 0.94 4.76 0.76
N ILE A 138 -0.34 4.44 0.99
CA ILE A 138 -0.94 3.16 0.59
C ILE A 138 -0.94 3.00 -0.93
N THR A 139 -1.28 4.05 -1.68
CA THR A 139 -1.22 4.02 -3.16
C THR A 139 0.22 3.80 -3.65
N GLN A 140 1.21 4.49 -3.07
CA GLN A 140 2.61 4.29 -3.42
C GLN A 140 3.08 2.86 -3.14
N LEU A 141 2.71 2.30 -1.98
CA LEU A 141 3.01 0.92 -1.63
C LEU A 141 2.40 -0.06 -2.63
N TYR A 142 1.13 0.14 -3.00
CA TYR A 142 0.45 -0.68 -4.01
C TYR A 142 1.19 -0.64 -5.36
N THR A 143 1.55 0.55 -5.86
CA THR A 143 2.34 0.69 -7.10
C THR A 143 3.70 0.01 -6.99
N GLY A 144 4.37 0.12 -5.84
CA GLY A 144 5.64 -0.55 -5.57
C GLY A 144 5.51 -2.07 -5.64
N VAL A 145 4.45 -2.64 -5.07
CA VAL A 145 4.15 -4.08 -5.13
C VAL A 145 3.88 -4.54 -6.57
N CYS A 146 3.10 -3.79 -7.36
CA CYS A 146 2.89 -4.13 -8.77
C CYS A 146 4.19 -4.08 -9.59
N THR A 147 5.05 -3.11 -9.30
CA THR A 147 6.37 -3.00 -9.96
C THR A 147 7.27 -4.17 -9.60
N LEU A 148 7.28 -4.57 -8.32
CA LEU A 148 8.02 -5.72 -7.83
C LEU A 148 7.52 -7.02 -8.49
N ASP A 149 6.21 -7.22 -8.56
CA ASP A 149 5.61 -8.39 -9.22
C ASP A 149 6.03 -8.48 -10.70
N GLY A 150 5.94 -7.37 -11.43
CA GLY A 150 6.44 -7.30 -12.81
C GLY A 150 7.94 -7.64 -12.94
N GLY A 151 8.76 -7.15 -12.02
CA GLY A 151 10.19 -7.49 -11.96
C GLY A 151 10.45 -8.97 -11.66
N MET A 152 9.64 -9.60 -10.81
CA MET A 152 9.74 -11.04 -10.53
C MET A 152 9.37 -11.88 -11.76
N GLN A 153 8.35 -11.48 -12.53
CA GLN A 153 8.00 -12.16 -13.78
C GLN A 153 9.14 -12.08 -14.80
N GLN A 154 9.76 -10.90 -14.96
CA GLN A 154 10.93 -10.75 -15.82
C GLN A 154 12.11 -11.63 -15.38
N LEU A 155 12.35 -11.73 -14.07
CA LEU A 155 13.40 -12.60 -13.54
C LEU A 155 13.11 -14.09 -13.81
N LEU A 156 11.84 -14.51 -13.69
CA LEU A 156 11.39 -15.86 -14.00
C LEU A 156 11.59 -16.19 -15.48
N ASP A 157 11.20 -15.29 -16.37
CA ASP A 157 11.38 -15.43 -17.82
C ASP A 157 12.86 -15.53 -18.18
N GLY A 158 13.70 -14.62 -17.65
CA GLY A 158 15.14 -14.63 -17.87
C GLY A 158 15.81 -15.90 -17.35
N SER A 159 15.38 -16.41 -16.18
CA SER A 159 15.86 -17.68 -15.63
C SER A 159 15.49 -18.88 -16.51
N SER A 160 14.28 -18.86 -17.06
CA SER A 160 13.79 -19.90 -17.98
C SER A 160 14.57 -19.88 -19.30
N GLN A 161 14.84 -18.69 -19.85
CA GLN A 161 15.67 -18.52 -21.05
C GLN A 161 17.11 -19.00 -20.81
N LEU A 162 17.71 -18.64 -19.67
CA LEU A 162 19.06 -19.09 -19.30
C LEU A 162 19.14 -20.61 -19.19
N SER A 163 18.14 -21.23 -18.54
CA SER A 163 18.04 -22.69 -18.43
C SER A 163 17.94 -23.36 -19.80
N GLY A 164 17.08 -22.83 -20.69
CA GLY A 164 16.96 -23.29 -22.07
C GLY A 164 18.27 -23.18 -22.85
N GLY A 165 18.94 -22.03 -22.77
CA GLY A 165 20.24 -21.81 -23.41
C GLY A 165 21.33 -22.75 -22.88
N ALA A 166 21.37 -23.00 -21.57
CA ALA A 166 22.30 -23.95 -20.96
C ALA A 166 22.05 -25.38 -21.47
N HIS A 167 20.79 -25.79 -21.63
CA HIS A 167 20.44 -27.09 -22.21
C HIS A 167 20.86 -27.20 -23.69
N THR A 168 20.64 -26.16 -24.49
CA THR A 168 21.13 -26.11 -25.88
C THR A 168 22.64 -26.18 -25.96
N LEU A 169 23.37 -25.48 -25.10
CA LEU A 169 24.83 -25.55 -25.03
C LEU A 169 25.30 -26.97 -24.68
N TYR A 170 24.67 -27.60 -23.69
CA TYR A 170 24.97 -28.97 -23.29
C TYR A 170 24.81 -29.96 -24.45
N THR A 171 23.67 -29.92 -25.16
CA THR A 171 23.41 -30.81 -26.31
C THR A 171 24.35 -30.55 -27.49
N SER A 172 24.72 -29.28 -27.72
CA SER A 172 25.71 -28.91 -28.74
C SER A 172 27.11 -29.45 -28.41
N LEU A 173 27.52 -29.41 -27.13
CA LEU A 173 28.79 -30.00 -26.68
C LEU A 173 28.81 -31.51 -26.86
N GLN A 174 27.70 -32.21 -26.60
CA GLN A 174 27.59 -33.64 -26.87
C GLN A 174 27.74 -33.95 -28.37
N THR A 175 27.11 -33.14 -29.23
CA THR A 175 27.20 -33.29 -30.69
C THR A 175 28.62 -33.04 -31.19
N LEU A 176 29.27 -31.98 -30.70
CA LEU A 176 30.67 -31.66 -31.02
C LEU A 176 31.60 -32.79 -30.58
N SER A 177 31.41 -33.35 -29.37
CA SER A 177 32.17 -34.50 -28.89
C SER A 177 32.00 -35.71 -29.79
N GLY A 178 30.77 -36.01 -30.23
CA GLY A 178 30.51 -37.10 -31.17
C GLY A 178 31.21 -36.90 -32.52
N GLY A 179 31.13 -35.68 -33.07
CA GLY A 179 31.82 -35.33 -34.32
C GLY A 179 33.35 -35.41 -34.19
N ALA A 180 33.92 -35.02 -33.05
CA ALA A 180 35.34 -35.17 -32.76
C ALA A 180 35.77 -36.64 -32.72
N SER A 181 34.96 -37.52 -32.11
CA SER A 181 35.21 -38.98 -32.14
C SER A 181 35.16 -39.54 -33.55
N SER A 182 34.16 -39.18 -34.36
CA SER A 182 34.08 -39.63 -35.76
C SER A 182 35.24 -39.13 -36.61
N LEU A 183 35.73 -37.90 -36.37
CA LEU A 183 36.91 -37.39 -37.05
C LEU A 183 38.17 -38.20 -36.67
N ALA A 184 38.31 -38.57 -35.40
CA ALA A 184 39.42 -39.42 -34.95
C ALA A 184 39.37 -40.81 -35.61
N GLU A 185 38.20 -41.46 -35.64
CA GLU A 185 38.00 -42.75 -36.32
C GLU A 185 38.30 -42.67 -37.83
N GLY A 186 37.90 -41.58 -38.48
CA GLY A 186 38.22 -41.31 -39.89
C GLY A 186 39.71 -41.11 -40.13
N ALA A 187 40.41 -40.41 -39.23
CA ALA A 187 41.85 -40.23 -39.29
C ALA A 187 42.59 -41.57 -39.10
N ASP A 188 42.15 -42.41 -38.17
CA ASP A 188 42.69 -43.76 -37.97
C ASP A 188 42.49 -44.63 -39.21
N SER A 189 41.30 -44.58 -39.81
CA SER A 189 40.97 -45.30 -41.04
C SER A 189 41.84 -44.85 -42.22
N LEU A 190 42.06 -43.53 -42.36
CA LEU A 190 42.97 -42.96 -43.36
C LEU A 190 44.40 -43.46 -43.15
N TRP A 191 44.87 -43.50 -41.89
CA TRP A 191 46.19 -44.02 -41.55
C TRP A 191 46.36 -45.48 -41.95
N GLN A 192 45.37 -46.33 -41.66
CA GLN A 192 45.36 -47.72 -42.09
C GLN A 192 45.39 -47.84 -43.63
N GLY A 193 44.65 -46.99 -44.34
CA GLY A 193 44.68 -46.93 -45.80
C GLY A 193 46.04 -46.53 -46.37
N ILE A 194 46.73 -45.56 -45.75
CA ILE A 194 48.09 -45.16 -46.13
C ILE A 194 49.08 -46.31 -45.91
N ASP A 195 48.96 -47.04 -44.80
CA ASP A 195 49.83 -48.19 -44.52
C ASP A 195 49.59 -49.36 -45.49
N ALA A 196 48.32 -49.61 -45.83
CA ALA A 196 47.96 -50.57 -46.87
C ALA A 196 48.51 -50.16 -48.25
N LEU A 197 48.42 -48.88 -48.62
CA LEU A 197 48.97 -48.36 -49.88
C LEU A 197 50.50 -48.49 -49.92
N LYS A 198 51.18 -48.19 -48.81
CA LYS A 198 52.63 -48.38 -48.66
C LYS A 198 53.02 -49.84 -48.85
N THR A 199 52.27 -50.76 -48.23
CA THR A 199 52.48 -52.21 -48.39
C THR A 199 52.27 -52.65 -49.84
N GLY A 200 51.15 -52.25 -50.46
CA GLY A 200 50.85 -52.55 -51.86
C GLY A 200 51.90 -52.01 -52.83
N SER A 201 52.42 -50.81 -52.57
CA SER A 201 53.51 -50.22 -53.37
C SER A 201 54.83 -50.99 -53.23
N SER A 202 55.15 -51.48 -52.02
CA SER A 202 56.29 -52.39 -51.79
C SER A 202 56.13 -53.72 -52.52
N ASP A 203 54.92 -54.28 -52.51
CA ASP A 203 54.63 -55.53 -53.22
C ASP A 203 54.65 -55.36 -54.74
N LEU A 204 54.17 -54.21 -55.25
CA LEU A 204 54.29 -53.86 -56.66
C LEU A 204 55.75 -53.77 -57.09
N LEU A 205 56.61 -53.11 -56.29
CA LEU A 205 58.06 -53.02 -56.55
C LEU A 205 58.72 -54.42 -56.58
N LYS A 206 58.35 -55.31 -55.66
CA LYS A 206 58.80 -56.71 -55.68
C LYS A 206 58.31 -57.45 -56.94
N GLY A 207 57.07 -57.20 -57.35
CA GLY A 207 56.47 -57.77 -58.56
C GLY A 207 57.19 -57.30 -59.82
N GLU A 208 57.51 -56.02 -59.91
CA GLU A 208 58.33 -55.44 -60.97
C GLU A 208 59.70 -56.12 -61.04
N GLY A 209 60.40 -56.29 -59.91
CA GLY A 209 61.68 -57.00 -59.86
C GLY A 209 61.59 -58.47 -60.29
N LYS A 210 60.49 -59.16 -59.95
CA LYS A 210 60.22 -60.52 -60.45
C LYS A 210 59.96 -60.54 -61.96
N LEU A 211 59.17 -59.59 -62.47
CA LEU A 211 58.89 -59.47 -63.90
C LEU A 211 60.17 -59.17 -64.69
N GLU A 212 61.01 -58.26 -64.21
CA GLU A 212 62.31 -57.97 -64.78
C GLU A 212 63.19 -59.24 -64.83
N SER A 213 63.27 -59.98 -63.72
CA SER A 213 64.01 -61.24 -63.63
C SER A 213 63.45 -62.32 -64.56
N GLY A 214 62.13 -62.42 -64.66
CA GLY A 214 61.44 -63.34 -65.56
C GLY A 214 61.66 -62.98 -67.03
N ALA A 215 61.62 -61.70 -67.38
CA ALA A 215 61.91 -61.20 -68.73
C ALA A 215 63.38 -61.46 -69.12
N LYS A 216 64.33 -61.27 -68.19
CA LYS A 216 65.75 -61.66 -68.37
C LYS A 216 65.86 -63.17 -68.63
N THR A 217 65.22 -63.99 -67.80
CA THR A 217 65.22 -65.45 -67.96
C THR A 217 64.62 -65.89 -69.29
N LEU A 218 63.50 -65.28 -69.72
CA LEU A 218 62.86 -65.53 -71.00
C LEU A 218 63.78 -65.15 -72.16
N ASN A 219 64.41 -63.98 -72.10
CA ASN A 219 65.38 -63.54 -73.10
C ASN A 219 66.57 -64.52 -73.21
N ASP A 220 67.13 -64.94 -72.07
CA ASP A 220 68.20 -65.93 -72.03
C ASP A 220 67.76 -67.29 -72.59
N GLY A 221 66.55 -67.74 -72.23
CA GLY A 221 65.91 -68.94 -72.75
C GLY A 221 65.68 -68.88 -74.27
N MET A 222 65.21 -67.75 -74.80
CA MET A 222 65.03 -67.54 -76.24
C MET A 222 66.36 -67.52 -76.99
N GLN A 223 67.41 -66.91 -76.41
CA GLN A 223 68.75 -66.98 -76.97
C GLN A 223 69.30 -68.41 -76.96
N LYS A 224 69.01 -69.20 -75.92
CA LYS A 224 69.37 -70.61 -75.83
C LYS A 224 68.59 -71.45 -76.84
N PHE A 225 67.27 -71.29 -76.94
CA PHE A 225 66.42 -71.99 -77.91
C PHE A 225 66.86 -71.72 -79.35
N ARG A 226 67.21 -70.47 -79.68
CA ARG A 226 67.80 -70.13 -80.97
C ARG A 226 69.11 -70.90 -81.20
N ARG A 227 70.06 -70.81 -80.26
CA ARG A 227 71.38 -71.46 -80.38
C ARG A 227 71.34 -72.99 -80.40
N GLU A 228 70.52 -73.59 -79.56
CA GLU A 228 70.55 -75.03 -79.30
C GLU A 228 69.45 -75.79 -80.03
N GLY A 229 68.30 -75.16 -80.29
CA GLY A 229 67.20 -75.75 -81.04
C GLY A 229 67.31 -75.40 -82.52
N ILE A 230 67.08 -74.12 -82.86
CA ILE A 230 66.98 -73.68 -84.25
C ILE A 230 68.30 -73.89 -85.00
N ASP A 231 69.41 -73.37 -84.47
CA ASP A 231 70.70 -73.44 -85.18
C ASP A 231 71.19 -74.88 -85.35
N LYS A 232 70.91 -75.78 -84.38
CA LYS A 232 71.26 -77.21 -84.50
C LYS A 232 70.38 -77.94 -85.51
N ILE A 233 69.07 -77.71 -85.50
CA ILE A 233 68.15 -78.29 -86.48
C ILE A 233 68.49 -77.79 -87.88
N SER A 234 68.79 -76.49 -88.03
CA SER A 234 69.24 -75.93 -89.30
C SER A 234 70.50 -76.64 -89.79
N LYS A 235 71.52 -76.81 -88.93
CA LYS A 235 72.72 -77.58 -89.27
C LYS A 235 72.41 -79.02 -89.65
N ALA A 236 71.59 -79.72 -88.86
CA ALA A 236 71.22 -81.10 -89.15
C ALA A 236 70.45 -81.22 -90.47
N ALA A 237 69.53 -80.30 -90.76
CA ALA A 237 68.81 -80.25 -92.02
C ALA A 237 69.78 -80.01 -93.20
N ASP A 238 70.68 -79.03 -93.08
CA ASP A 238 71.66 -78.70 -94.11
C ASP A 238 72.63 -79.87 -94.39
N GLU A 239 73.01 -80.65 -93.37
CA GLU A 239 73.90 -81.81 -93.51
C GLU A 239 73.17 -83.06 -94.04
N THR A 240 71.92 -83.29 -93.62
CA THR A 240 71.22 -84.56 -93.88
C THR A 240 70.42 -84.54 -95.19
N LEU A 241 69.85 -83.39 -95.57
CA LEU A 241 69.02 -83.26 -96.77
C LEU A 241 69.77 -83.58 -98.07
N PRO A 242 71.03 -83.16 -98.27
CA PRO A 242 71.79 -83.54 -99.47
C PRO A 242 72.03 -85.05 -99.56
N GLY A 243 72.43 -85.69 -98.46
CA GLY A 243 72.68 -87.14 -98.41
C GLY A 243 71.44 -88.00 -98.60
N LEU A 244 70.28 -87.55 -98.10
CA LEU A 244 68.98 -88.19 -98.35
C LEU A 244 68.60 -88.11 -99.83
N THR A 245 68.84 -86.95 -100.45
CA THR A 245 68.55 -86.70 -101.87
C THR A 245 69.41 -87.57 -102.78
N ASP A 246 70.69 -87.75 -102.45
CA ASP A 246 71.61 -88.60 -103.22
C ASP A 246 71.30 -90.09 -103.04
N ARG A 247 70.93 -90.54 -101.83
CA ARG A 247 70.44 -91.91 -101.60
C ARG A 247 69.17 -92.21 -102.39
N LEU A 248 68.21 -91.28 -102.43
CA LEU A 248 66.99 -91.41 -103.23
C LEU A 248 67.28 -91.52 -104.73
N LYS A 249 68.24 -90.74 -105.24
CA LYS A 249 68.69 -90.86 -106.65
C LYS A 249 69.38 -92.19 -106.91
N ALA A 250 70.31 -92.61 -106.06
CA ALA A 250 71.02 -93.88 -106.20
C ALA A 250 70.07 -95.10 -106.12
N LEU A 251 69.09 -95.07 -105.21
CA LEU A 251 68.06 -96.10 -105.14
C LEU A 251 67.17 -96.12 -106.40
N ARG A 252 66.79 -94.95 -106.92
CA ARG A 252 65.99 -94.85 -108.16
C ARG A 252 66.73 -95.45 -109.36
N GLU A 253 68.05 -95.32 -109.39
CA GLU A 253 68.89 -95.83 -110.47
C GLU A 253 69.10 -97.36 -110.35
N ALA A 254 69.36 -97.86 -109.13
CA ALA A 254 69.43 -99.30 -108.86
C ALA A 254 68.10 -100.02 -109.15
N ALA A 255 66.95 -99.40 -108.82
CA ALA A 255 65.63 -99.95 -109.08
C ALA A 255 65.26 -100.03 -110.56
N ARG A 256 65.88 -99.25 -111.45
CA ARG A 256 65.65 -99.34 -112.91
C ARG A 256 66.39 -100.49 -113.57
N ASN A 257 67.53 -100.92 -113.03
CA ASN A 257 68.35 -101.98 -113.62
C ASN A 257 68.03 -103.39 -113.08
N TYR A 258 67.17 -103.51 -112.06
CA TYR A 258 66.82 -104.79 -111.45
C TYR A 258 65.54 -105.37 -112.07
N ASN A 259 65.73 -106.21 -113.09
CA ASN A 259 64.66 -106.84 -113.87
C ASN A 259 64.43 -108.33 -113.50
N SER A 260 65.24 -108.92 -112.62
CA SER A 260 65.08 -110.33 -112.20
C SER A 260 65.84 -110.65 -110.90
N TYR A 261 65.25 -111.46 -110.02
CA TYR A 261 65.93 -112.00 -108.83
C TYR A 261 66.71 -113.30 -109.11
N SER A 262 66.46 -113.99 -110.23
CA SER A 262 67.02 -115.33 -110.52
C SER A 262 67.56 -115.54 -111.95
N GLY A 263 67.58 -114.50 -112.80
CA GLY A 263 67.92 -114.58 -114.24
C GLY A 263 66.77 -115.17 -115.08
N ILE A 264 66.44 -114.58 -116.24
CA ILE A 264 65.27 -115.01 -117.05
C ILE A 264 65.63 -115.14 -118.55
N SER A 265 65.15 -116.24 -119.15
CA SER A 265 65.39 -116.74 -120.53
C SER A 265 64.59 -115.98 -121.61
N LYS A 266 64.98 -116.13 -122.90
CA LYS A 266 64.68 -115.26 -124.06
C LYS A 266 63.20 -114.99 -124.42
N ASP A 267 62.20 -115.63 -123.80
CA ASP A 267 60.78 -115.46 -124.17
C ASP A 267 59.84 -115.20 -122.97
N MET A 268 60.31 -114.54 -121.90
CA MET A 268 59.46 -114.09 -120.79
C MET A 268 59.79 -112.66 -120.32
N GLU A 269 58.77 -111.84 -120.08
CA GLU A 269 58.88 -110.54 -119.42
C GLU A 269 58.46 -110.63 -117.94
N GLY A 270 59.32 -110.15 -117.05
CA GLY A 270 59.03 -109.99 -115.63
C GLY A 270 59.23 -108.54 -115.19
N THR A 271 58.36 -108.03 -114.32
CA THR A 271 58.48 -106.70 -113.71
C THR A 271 58.41 -106.83 -112.19
N VAL A 272 59.32 -106.14 -111.48
CA VAL A 272 59.33 -106.06 -110.01
C VAL A 272 58.91 -104.66 -109.59
N LYS A 273 57.99 -104.57 -108.62
CA LYS A 273 57.52 -103.31 -108.04
C LYS A 273 58.00 -103.19 -106.60
N PHE A 274 58.77 -102.14 -106.32
CA PHE A 274 59.16 -101.78 -104.95
C PHE A 274 58.08 -100.87 -104.32
N ILE A 275 57.67 -101.18 -103.08
CA ILE A 275 56.80 -100.34 -102.26
C ILE A 275 57.63 -99.85 -101.08
N TYR A 276 57.58 -98.55 -100.82
CA TYR A 276 58.32 -97.93 -99.72
C TYR A 276 57.36 -97.61 -98.58
N VAL A 277 57.79 -97.93 -97.36
CA VAL A 277 57.16 -97.51 -96.11
C VAL A 277 58.23 -96.74 -95.35
N PHE A 278 57.91 -95.51 -94.97
CA PHE A 278 58.74 -94.73 -94.06
C PHE A 278 58.09 -94.80 -92.69
N ASP A 279 58.82 -95.29 -91.70
CA ASP A 279 58.42 -95.09 -90.31
C ASP A 279 58.65 -93.62 -90.00
N GLY A 280 57.55 -92.92 -89.67
CA GLY A 280 57.64 -91.60 -89.07
C GLY A 280 58.37 -91.74 -87.74
N THR A 281 59.32 -90.85 -87.46
CA THR A 281 60.00 -90.78 -86.17
C THR A 281 58.97 -90.54 -85.07
N ASP A 282 58.81 -91.51 -84.18
CA ASP A 282 58.18 -91.32 -82.88
C ASP A 282 59.13 -90.46 -82.02
N GLU A 283 58.74 -89.21 -81.77
CA GLU A 283 59.14 -88.42 -80.60
C GLU A 283 58.20 -87.22 -80.40
#